data_AF-A0A519VMJ6-F1
#
_entry.id   AF-A0A519VMJ6-F1
#
_cell.length_a   1.000
_cell.length_b   1.000
_cell.length_c   1.000
_cell.angle_alpha   90.00
_cell.angle_beta   90.00
_cell.angle_gamma   90.00
#
_symmetry.space_group_name_H-M   'P 1'
#
loop_
_entity.id
_entity.type
_entity.pdbx_description
1 polymer ?
#
loop_
_entity_poly.entity_id
_entity_poly.type
_entity_poly.pdbx_seq_one_letter_code
_entity_poly.pdbx_strand_id
1 'polypeptide(L)'
;NQISLAIIYATLAQKLDIPVYGVNLPQHFILGYIDESKREEHEFGVLFYINAFNKGAIFGKHDVDQFLRQLNLDPQPGFYAPCSNVEIIRRVIRNLISAYENAGATEKVEELKELQEILVNTDL
;
A
#
# COMPACT_ATOMS: atom_id res chain seq x y z
N ASN A 1 -10.60 -8.02 -2.07
CA ASN A 1 -9.91 -6.93 -1.35
C ASN A 1 -8.42 -7.00 -1.73
N GLN A 2 -7.90 -6.00 -2.46
CA GLN A 2 -6.52 -6.00 -2.97
C GLN A 2 -5.48 -5.89 -1.83
N ILE A 3 -5.80 -5.09 -0.80
CA ILE A 3 -4.88 -4.80 0.31
C ILE A 3 -4.65 -6.05 1.15
N SER A 4 -5.72 -6.76 1.53
CA SER A 4 -5.59 -7.98 2.35
C SER A 4 -4.70 -9.03 1.69
N LEU A 5 -4.84 -9.23 0.37
CA LEU A 5 -4.01 -10.18 -0.37
C LEU A 5 -2.53 -9.74 -0.39
N ALA A 6 -2.28 -8.44 -0.61
CA ALA A 6 -0.94 -7.89 -0.57
C ALA A 6 -0.29 -8.01 0.82
N ILE A 7 -1.05 -7.80 1.91
CA ILE A 7 -0.57 -8.00 3.28
C ILE A 7 -0.13 -9.45 3.51
N ILE A 8 -0.97 -10.41 3.11
CA ILE A 8 -0.65 -11.85 3.25
C ILE A 8 0.61 -12.18 2.44
N TYR A 9 0.69 -11.68 1.21
CA TYR A 9 1.83 -11.88 0.32
C TYR A 9 3.11 -11.34 0.95
N ALA A 10 3.12 -10.07 1.37
CA ALA A 10 4.28 -9.44 2.00
C ALA A 10 4.69 -10.16 3.29
N THR A 11 3.72 -10.54 4.13
CA THR A 11 3.97 -11.27 5.39
C THR A 11 4.64 -12.62 5.12
N LEU A 12 4.18 -13.35 4.11
CA LEU A 12 4.77 -14.64 3.73
C LEU A 12 6.19 -14.45 3.17
N ALA A 13 6.39 -13.47 2.30
CA ALA A 13 7.70 -13.14 1.72
C ALA A 13 8.71 -12.77 2.81
N GLN A 14 8.33 -11.88 3.73
CA GLN A 14 9.17 -11.45 4.85
C GLN A 14 9.51 -12.60 5.81
N LYS A 15 8.59 -13.56 6.02
CA LYS A 15 8.88 -14.79 6.79
C LYS A 15 9.90 -15.72 6.13
N LEU A 16 10.16 -15.53 4.84
CA LEU A 16 11.15 -16.25 4.05
C LEU A 16 12.40 -15.39 3.79
N ASP A 17 12.59 -14.32 4.57
CA ASP A 17 13.69 -13.35 4.43
C ASP A 17 13.71 -12.62 3.07
N ILE A 18 12.57 -12.52 2.40
CA ILE A 18 12.40 -11.79 1.14
C ILE A 18 11.88 -10.38 1.45
N PRO A 19 12.64 -9.31 1.14
CA PRO A 19 12.34 -7.93 1.55
C PRO A 19 11.26 -7.27 0.67
N VAL A 20 10.02 -7.75 0.79
CA VAL A 20 8.85 -7.21 0.07
C VAL A 20 7.98 -6.38 1.00
N TYR A 21 7.67 -5.14 0.61
CA TYR A 21 6.94 -4.18 1.44
C TYR A 21 5.80 -3.54 0.65
N GLY A 22 4.76 -3.08 1.35
CA GLY A 22 3.61 -2.42 0.72
C GLY A 22 3.97 -1.05 0.17
N VAL A 23 3.42 -0.68 -0.99
CA VAL A 23 3.55 0.63 -1.61
C VAL A 23 2.16 1.18 -1.92
N ASN A 24 1.91 2.41 -1.48
CA ASN A 24 0.62 3.05 -1.61
C ASN A 24 0.46 3.73 -2.97
N LEU A 25 -0.38 3.19 -3.84
CA LEU A 25 -0.85 3.88 -5.04
C LEU A 25 -2.27 4.44 -4.87
N PRO A 26 -2.64 5.48 -5.62
CA PRO A 26 -4.03 5.88 -5.79
C PRO A 26 -4.83 4.70 -6.37
N GLN A 27 -5.98 4.39 -5.78
CA GLN A 27 -6.90 3.29 -6.17
C GLN A 27 -6.33 1.85 -6.04
N HIS A 28 -5.01 1.66 -6.06
CA HIS A 28 -4.36 0.35 -5.97
C HIS A 28 -3.39 0.25 -4.79
N PHE A 29 -3.17 -0.97 -4.33
CA PHE A 29 -2.14 -1.25 -3.33
C PHE A 29 -1.26 -2.37 -3.87
N ILE A 30 0.03 -2.07 -4.03
CA ILE A 30 1.01 -2.94 -4.65
C ILE A 30 2.14 -3.20 -3.66
N LEU A 31 3.09 -4.05 -4.03
CA LEU A 31 4.26 -4.36 -3.23
C LEU A 31 5.53 -3.91 -3.97
N GLY A 32 6.58 -3.56 -3.24
CA GLY A 32 7.91 -3.30 -3.77
C GLY A 32 8.92 -4.27 -3.17
N TYR A 33 9.80 -4.83 -4.00
CA TYR A 33 10.98 -5.55 -3.54
C TYR A 33 12.10 -4.54 -3.28
N ILE A 34 12.66 -4.54 -2.06
CA ILE A 34 13.65 -3.57 -1.63
C ILE A 34 15.03 -4.21 -1.52
N ASP A 35 16.02 -3.57 -2.11
CA ASP A 35 17.42 -3.81 -1.86
C ASP A 35 18.09 -2.53 -1.36
N GLU A 36 18.37 -2.51 -0.06
CA GLU A 36 18.99 -1.40 0.63
C GLU A 36 20.37 -1.03 0.08
N SER A 37 21.11 -2.02 -0.45
CA SER A 37 22.43 -1.78 -1.06
C SER A 37 22.34 -1.03 -2.40
N LYS A 38 21.15 -0.98 -2.99
CA LYS A 38 20.87 -0.38 -4.29
C LYS A 38 20.21 1.00 -4.21
N ARG A 39 20.14 1.61 -3.02
CA ARG A 39 19.52 2.95 -2.83
C ARG A 39 20.15 4.08 -3.65
N GLU A 40 21.43 3.99 -4.01
CA GLU A 40 22.09 4.99 -4.86
C GLU A 40 21.65 4.90 -6.33
N GLU A 41 21.32 3.68 -6.78
CA GLU A 41 20.90 3.38 -8.16
C GLU A 41 19.37 3.46 -8.31
N HIS A 42 18.63 3.11 -7.25
CA HIS A 42 17.18 2.99 -7.22
C HIS A 42 16.58 3.85 -6.10
N GLU A 43 15.64 4.72 -6.47
CA GLU A 43 14.89 5.56 -5.53
C GLU A 43 14.18 4.66 -4.48
N PHE A 44 14.38 4.96 -3.19
CA PHE A 44 13.89 4.15 -2.06
C PHE A 44 14.40 2.69 -2.02
N GLY A 45 15.42 2.34 -2.82
CA GLY A 45 15.95 0.99 -2.93
C GLY A 45 15.00 -0.01 -3.59
N VAL A 46 13.93 0.45 -4.25
CA VAL A 46 12.94 -0.45 -4.86
C VAL A 46 13.41 -0.91 -6.23
N LEU A 47 13.60 -2.22 -6.39
CA LEU A 47 14.07 -2.81 -7.65
C LEU A 47 12.93 -3.03 -8.65
N PHE A 48 11.80 -3.53 -8.15
CA PHE A 48 10.61 -3.78 -8.94
C PHE A 48 9.38 -3.83 -8.03
N TYR A 49 8.22 -3.73 -8.66
CA TYR A 49 6.93 -3.77 -8.01
C TYR A 49 6.17 -5.05 -8.37
N ILE A 50 5.26 -5.46 -7.49
CA ILE A 50 4.43 -6.65 -7.63
C ILE A 50 2.97 -6.26 -7.41
N ASN A 51 2.10 -6.64 -8.34
CA ASN A 51 0.66 -6.52 -8.17
C ASN A 51 0.10 -7.87 -7.71
N ALA A 52 -0.07 -8.01 -6.39
CA ALA A 52 -0.59 -9.23 -5.78
C ALA A 52 -2.00 -9.59 -6.28
N PHE A 53 -2.82 -8.60 -6.66
CA PHE A 53 -4.17 -8.83 -7.18
C PHE A 53 -4.16 -9.32 -8.63
N ASN A 54 -3.22 -8.83 -9.44
CA ASN A 54 -3.03 -9.27 -10.83
C ASN A 54 -2.05 -10.44 -10.92
N LYS A 55 -2.34 -11.54 -10.20
CA LYS A 55 -1.58 -12.81 -10.24
C LYS A 55 -0.07 -12.67 -10.01
N GLY A 56 0.36 -11.66 -9.25
CA GLY A 56 1.78 -11.41 -8.97
C GLY A 56 2.55 -10.80 -10.14
N ALA A 57 1.88 -10.11 -11.06
CA ALA A 57 2.53 -9.41 -12.16
C ALA A 57 3.64 -8.47 -11.64
N ILE A 58 4.80 -8.53 -12.28
CA ILE A 58 6.00 -7.74 -11.94
C ILE A 58 6.14 -6.60 -12.95
N PHE A 59 6.48 -5.41 -12.46
CA PHE A 59 6.66 -4.21 -13.27
C PHE A 59 7.66 -3.25 -12.64
N GLY A 60 8.16 -2.30 -13.43
CA GLY A 60 9.17 -1.33 -13.02
C GLY A 60 8.59 0.07 -12.73
N LYS A 61 9.47 1.01 -12.39
CA LYS A 61 9.10 2.42 -12.15
C LYS A 61 8.38 3.04 -13.35
N HIS A 62 8.82 2.74 -14.57
CA HIS A 62 8.20 3.27 -15.79
C HIS A 62 6.71 2.89 -15.92
N ASP A 63 6.35 1.67 -15.52
CA ASP A 63 4.96 1.21 -15.54
C ASP A 63 4.12 1.92 -14.47
N VAL A 64 4.72 2.19 -13.29
CA VAL A 64 4.09 3.04 -12.26
C VAL A 64 3.87 4.46 -12.78
N ASP A 65 4.84 5.05 -13.47
CA ASP A 65 4.71 6.37 -14.09
C ASP A 65 3.59 6.39 -15.12
N GLN A 66 3.50 5.36 -15.95
CA GLN A 66 2.43 5.23 -16.94
C GLN A 66 1.06 5.10 -16.25
N PHE A 67 0.97 4.32 -15.19
CA PHE A 67 -0.23 4.16 -14.39
C PHE A 67 -0.69 5.50 -13.78
N LEU A 68 0.22 6.27 -13.17
CA LEU A 68 -0.10 7.58 -12.61
C LEU A 68 -0.56 8.58 -13.69
N ARG A 69 0.09 8.58 -14.85
CA ARG A 69 -0.31 9.40 -16.00
C ARG A 69 -1.73 9.06 -16.48
N GLN A 70 -2.10 7.78 -16.53
CA GLN A 70 -3.47 7.37 -16.88
C GLN A 70 -4.52 7.88 -15.90
N LEU A 71 -4.14 8.09 -14.64
CA LEU A 71 -4.99 8.69 -13.61
C LEU A 71 -4.94 10.23 -13.60
N ASN A 72 -4.17 10.86 -14.50
CA ASN A 72 -3.89 12.31 -14.49
C ASN A 72 -3.30 12.80 -13.17
N LEU A 73 -2.39 12.02 -12.59
CA LEU A 73 -1.70 12.36 -11.35
C LEU A 73 -0.22 12.61 -11.61
N ASP A 74 0.31 13.65 -10.97
CA ASP A 74 1.74 13.92 -10.98
C ASP A 74 2.50 12.89 -10.14
N PRO A 75 3.68 12.43 -10.58
CA PRO A 75 4.57 11.60 -9.79
C PRO A 75 4.91 12.24 -8.44
N GLN A 76 4.78 11.46 -7.37
CA GLN A 76 5.18 11.88 -6.02
C GLN A 76 6.00 10.77 -5.35
N PRO A 77 7.03 11.12 -4.54
CA PRO A 77 7.85 10.17 -3.79
C PRO A 77 7.06 9.04 -3.10
N GLY A 78 5.94 9.39 -2.44
CA GLY A 78 5.10 8.44 -1.71
C GLY A 78 4.42 7.37 -2.57
N PHE A 79 4.35 7.55 -3.89
CA PHE A 79 3.81 6.54 -4.82
C PHE A 79 4.84 5.46 -5.20
N TYR A 80 6.12 5.69 -4.90
CA TYR A 80 7.21 4.76 -5.21
C TYR A 80 7.81 4.14 -3.95
N ALA A 81 7.70 4.84 -2.81
CA ALA A 81 8.28 4.45 -1.55
C ALA A 81 7.47 3.35 -0.83
N PRO A 82 8.14 2.47 -0.06
CA PRO A 82 7.44 1.59 0.85
C PRO A 82 6.68 2.40 1.92
N CYS A 83 5.54 1.89 2.33
CA CYS A 83 4.72 2.45 3.39
C CYS A 83 4.82 1.62 4.67
N SER A 84 4.62 2.29 5.81
CA SER A 84 4.62 1.68 7.13
C SER A 84 3.39 0.82 7.36
N ASN A 85 3.48 -0.12 8.32
CA ASN A 85 2.33 -0.91 8.76
C ASN A 85 1.17 -0.02 9.26
N VAL A 86 1.47 1.12 9.89
CA VAL A 86 0.47 2.09 10.35
C VAL A 86 -0.31 2.66 9.17
N GLU A 87 0.37 3.05 8.08
CA GLU A 87 -0.28 3.53 6.87
C GLU A 87 -1.14 2.46 6.19
N ILE A 88 -0.68 1.19 6.18
CA ILE A 88 -1.45 0.06 5.67
C ILE A 88 -2.73 -0.13 6.47
N ILE A 89 -2.64 -0.17 7.81
CA ILE A 89 -3.80 -0.32 8.69
C ILE A 89 -4.78 0.84 8.49
N ARG A 90 -4.28 2.08 8.44
CA ARG A 90 -5.10 3.27 8.18
C ARG A 90 -5.85 3.16 6.85
N ARG A 91 -5.20 2.60 5.82
CA ARG A 91 -5.83 2.36 4.52
C ARG A 91 -6.92 1.28 4.59
N VAL A 92 -6.68 0.19 5.33
CA VAL A 92 -7.68 -0.85 5.57
C VAL A 92 -8.91 -0.27 6.27
N ILE A 93 -8.72 0.54 7.32
CA ILE A 93 -9.81 1.20 8.05
C ILE A 93 -10.63 2.11 7.13
N ARG A 94 -9.98 2.97 6.32
CA ARG A 94 -10.70 3.82 5.34
C ARG A 94 -11.54 3.00 4.35
N ASN A 95 -11.01 1.87 3.88
CA ASN A 95 -11.75 0.98 3.00
C ASN A 95 -12.96 0.34 3.70
N LEU A 96 -12.82 -0.02 4.97
CA LEU A 96 -13.92 -0.57 5.77
C LEU A 96 -14.99 0.49 6.05
N ILE A 97 -14.60 1.73 6.40
CA ILE A 97 -15.53 2.86 6.57
C ILE A 97 -16.38 3.02 5.32
N SER A 98 -15.75 3.15 4.15
CA SER A 98 -16.48 3.30 2.88
C SER A 98 -17.40 2.11 2.59
N ALA A 99 -16.98 0.88 2.90
CA ALA A 99 -17.82 -0.30 2.71
C ALA A 99 -19.05 -0.30 3.63
N TYR A 100 -18.89 0.08 4.91
CA TYR A 100 -19.99 0.11 5.87
C TYR A 100 -20.92 1.32 5.68
N GLU A 101 -20.41 2.46 5.23
CA GLU A 101 -21.23 3.60 4.78
C GLU A 101 -22.18 3.18 3.66
N ASN A 102 -21.65 2.50 2.63
CA ASN A 102 -22.45 1.98 1.52
C ASN A 102 -23.46 0.91 1.96
N ALA A 103 -23.19 0.18 3.04
CA ALA A 103 -24.08 -0.82 3.61
C ALA A 103 -25.11 -0.23 4.59
N GLY A 104 -25.05 1.07 4.90
CA GLY A 104 -25.92 1.71 5.89
C GLY A 104 -25.64 1.32 7.35
N ALA A 105 -24.48 0.72 7.63
CA ALA A 105 -24.10 0.23 8.96
C ALA A 105 -23.39 1.33 9.78
N THR A 106 -24.16 2.35 10.20
CA THR A 106 -23.65 3.57 10.84
C THR A 106 -22.86 3.32 12.12
N GLU A 107 -23.30 2.38 12.97
CA GLU A 107 -22.57 2.02 14.21
C GLU A 107 -21.14 1.56 13.92
N LYS A 108 -20.94 0.74 12.89
CA LYS A 108 -19.61 0.26 12.49
C LYS A 108 -18.74 1.35 11.88
N VAL A 109 -19.35 2.33 11.22
CA VAL A 109 -18.64 3.49 10.70
C VAL A 109 -18.06 4.33 11.84
N GLU A 110 -18.84 4.59 12.89
CA GLU A 110 -18.40 5.37 14.04
C GLU A 110 -17.29 4.65 14.83
N GLU A 111 -17.44 3.34 15.12
CA GLU A 111 -16.37 2.54 15.74
C GLU A 111 -15.03 2.62 14.95
N LEU A 112 -15.10 2.57 13.62
CA LEU A 112 -13.91 2.63 12.77
C LEU A 112 -13.28 4.02 12.71
N LYS A 113 -14.08 5.10 12.81
CA LYS A 113 -13.56 6.47 12.89
C LYS A 113 -12.80 6.69 14.19
N GLU A 114 -13.31 6.20 15.32
CA GLU A 114 -12.58 6.24 16.60
C GLU A 114 -11.22 5.55 16.50
N LEU A 115 -11.17 4.36 15.90
CA LEU A 115 -9.90 3.65 15.64
C LEU A 115 -8.97 4.45 14.72
N GLN A 116 -9.52 5.11 13.69
CA GLN A 116 -8.75 5.93 12.78
C GLN A 116 -8.11 7.14 13.50
N GLU A 117 -8.83 7.79 14.41
CA GLU A 117 -8.35 8.93 15.19
C GLU A 117 -7.19 8.53 16.12
N ILE A 118 -7.26 7.36 16.76
CA ILE A 118 -6.17 6.84 17.60
C ILE A 118 -4.88 6.69 16.78
N LEU A 119 -4.98 6.20 15.54
CA LEU A 119 -3.83 6.03 14.64
C LEU A 119 -3.29 7.35 14.04
N VAL A 120 -3.97 8.47 14.25
CA VAL A 120 -3.49 9.81 13.87
C VAL A 120 -2.83 10.50 15.06
N ASN A 121 -3.37 10.30 16.26
CA ASN A 121 -2.91 10.94 17.50
C ASN A 121 -1.73 10.23 18.17
N THR A 122 -1.28 9.09 17.64
CA THR A 122 -0.08 8.42 18.11
C THR A 122 1.07 8.79 17.20
N ASP A 123 2.03 9.58 17.70
CA ASP A 123 3.30 9.90 17.01
C ASP A 123 4.16 8.63 16.85
N LEU A 124 3.79 7.76 15.90
CA LEU A 124 4.52 6.56 15.47
C LEU A 124 5.05 6.72 14.05
#